data_AF-A0A0B2UQX7-F1
#
_entry.id   AF-A0A0B2UQX7-F1
#
_cell.length_a   1.000
_cell.length_b   1.000
_cell.length_c   1.000
_cell.angle_alpha   90.00
_cell.angle_beta   90.00
_cell.angle_gamma   90.00
#
_symmetry.space_group_name_H-M   'P 1'
#
loop_
_entity.id
_entity.type
_entity.pdbx_description
1 polymer ?
#
loop_
_entity_poly.entity_id
_entity_poly.type
_entity_poly.pdbx_seq_one_letter_code
_entity_poly.pdbx_strand_id
1 'polypeptide(L)'
;MSLTRSAINELCGYIQEKCSSIFGSKFWDCRLVCGIEYGTKPDKYETRIFALSKFRIFIVHGKTPASVKVDRYFHLLSIRSIQILNDTEVSYFHSEFSFAR
;
A
#
# COMPACT_ATOMS: atom_id res chain seq x y z
N MET A 1 7.55 18.11 -6.04
CA MET A 1 6.15 18.33 -6.45
C MET A 1 5.32 17.17 -5.95
N SER A 2 4.65 17.36 -4.81
CA SER A 2 3.67 16.45 -4.22
C SER A 2 2.37 16.47 -5.03
N LEU A 3 1.61 15.37 -5.01
CA LEU A 3 0.29 15.31 -5.62
C LEU A 3 -0.72 16.10 -4.79
N THR A 4 -1.69 16.73 -5.44
CA THR A 4 -2.83 17.32 -4.75
C THR A 4 -3.70 16.21 -4.15
N ARG A 5 -4.43 16.52 -3.08
CA ARG A 5 -5.36 15.57 -2.45
C ARG A 5 -6.43 15.04 -3.42
N SER A 6 -6.89 15.88 -4.34
CA SER A 6 -7.83 15.47 -5.40
C SER A 6 -7.23 14.42 -6.33
N ALA A 7 -5.99 14.63 -6.80
CA ALA A 7 -5.31 13.68 -7.69
C ALA A 7 -5.04 12.33 -6.99
N ILE A 8 -4.74 12.34 -5.69
CA ILE A 8 -4.58 11.11 -4.90
C ILE A 8 -5.90 10.35 -4.82
N ASN A 9 -7.02 11.03 -4.54
CA ASN A 9 -8.33 10.39 -4.43
C ASN A 9 -8.78 9.78 -5.76
N GLU A 10 -8.58 10.48 -6.88
CA GLU A 10 -8.84 9.94 -8.22
C GLU A 10 -8.01 8.68 -8.49
N LEU A 11 -6.73 8.71 -8.14
CA LEU A 11 -5.84 7.56 -8.32
C LEU A 11 -6.24 6.39 -7.42
N CYS A 12 -6.70 6.65 -6.19
CA CYS A 12 -7.24 5.62 -5.30
C CYS A 12 -8.50 4.98 -5.87
N GLY A 13 -9.42 5.78 -6.41
CA GLY A 13 -10.63 5.29 -7.08
C GLY A 13 -10.29 4.43 -8.29
N TYR A 14 -9.37 4.88 -9.15
CA TYR A 14 -8.88 4.10 -10.29
C TYR A 14 -8.29 2.75 -9.86
N ILE A 15 -7.43 2.75 -8.83
CA ILE A 15 -6.83 1.51 -8.32
C ILE A 15 -7.93 0.57 -7.82
N GLN A 16 -8.89 1.09 -7.05
CA GLN A 16 -10.00 0.31 -6.52
C GLN A 16 -10.84 -0.35 -7.63
N GLU A 17 -11.15 0.37 -8.72
CA GLU A 17 -11.88 -0.17 -9.86
C GLU A 17 -11.08 -1.17 -10.70
N LYS A 18 -9.75 -1.01 -10.77
CA LYS A 18 -8.86 -1.80 -11.64
C LYS A 18 -7.94 -2.76 -10.88
N CYS A 19 -8.29 -3.13 -9.64
CA CYS A 19 -7.49 -3.97 -8.76
C CYS A 19 -6.97 -5.24 -9.43
N SER A 20 -7.85 -6.00 -10.10
CA SER A 20 -7.50 -7.23 -10.81
C SER A 20 -6.43 -7.02 -11.90
N SER A 21 -6.44 -5.87 -12.56
CA SER A 21 -5.47 -5.55 -13.61
C SER A 21 -4.13 -5.09 -13.04
N ILE A 22 -4.14 -4.42 -11.89
CA ILE A 22 -2.95 -3.81 -11.29
C ILE A 22 -2.21 -4.83 -10.42
N PHE A 23 -2.94 -5.57 -9.58
CA PHE A 23 -2.38 -6.51 -8.61
C PHE A 23 -2.42 -7.96 -9.11
N GLY A 24 -3.25 -8.26 -10.12
CA GLY A 24 -3.48 -9.59 -10.67
C GLY A 24 -4.87 -10.13 -10.29
N SER A 25 -5.40 -11.05 -11.11
CA SER A 25 -6.79 -11.52 -11.05
C SER A 25 -7.22 -12.13 -9.71
N LYS A 26 -6.27 -12.64 -8.91
CA LYS A 26 -6.53 -13.19 -7.58
C LYS A 26 -6.80 -12.12 -6.51
N PHE A 27 -6.52 -10.85 -6.81
CA PHE A 27 -6.63 -9.71 -5.88
C PHE A 27 -7.69 -8.73 -6.37
N TRP A 28 -8.83 -9.27 -6.81
CA TRP A 28 -9.93 -8.52 -7.41
C TRP A 28 -10.70 -7.64 -6.42
N ASP A 29 -10.60 -7.92 -5.12
CA ASP A 29 -11.30 -7.22 -4.05
C ASP A 29 -10.30 -6.43 -3.17
N CYS A 30 -10.04 -5.17 -3.53
CA CYS A 30 -9.43 -4.22 -2.59
C CYS A 30 -10.51 -3.48 -1.82
N ARG A 31 -10.49 -3.68 -0.50
CA ARG A 31 -11.46 -3.15 0.46
C ARG A 31 -11.14 -1.72 0.88
N LEU A 32 -9.87 -1.34 0.81
CA LEU A 32 -9.41 -0.01 1.17
C LEU A 32 -8.29 0.38 0.21
N VAL A 33 -8.39 1.60 -0.34
CA VAL A 33 -7.33 2.24 -1.10
C VAL A 33 -7.26 3.69 -0.64
N CYS A 34 -6.12 4.14 -0.13
CA CYS A 34 -5.94 5.50 0.34
C CYS A 34 -4.51 6.00 0.16
N GLY A 35 -4.34 7.32 0.06
CA GLY A 35 -3.02 7.94 0.11
C GLY A 35 -2.47 7.93 1.53
N ILE A 36 -1.18 7.62 1.67
CA ILE A 36 -0.45 7.62 2.94
C ILE A 36 0.94 8.25 2.76
N GLU A 37 1.56 8.63 3.87
CA GLU A 37 2.99 8.83 3.94
C GLU A 37 3.64 7.53 4.39
N TYR A 38 4.55 6.98 3.59
CA TYR A 38 5.18 5.69 3.83
C TYR A 38 6.69 5.85 3.91
N GLY A 39 7.29 5.29 4.95
CA GLY A 39 8.74 5.27 5.15
C GLY A 39 9.20 3.92 5.66
N THR A 40 10.33 3.42 5.15
CA THR A 40 11.04 2.25 5.73
C THR A 40 12.11 2.67 6.73
N LYS A 41 12.33 3.98 6.89
CA LYS A 41 13.27 4.59 7.82
C LYS A 41 12.56 5.77 8.50
N PRO A 42 12.86 6.07 9.78
CA PRO A 42 12.10 7.04 10.58
C PRO A 42 11.99 8.44 9.97
N ASP A 43 13.01 8.87 9.22
CA ASP A 43 13.10 10.27 8.74
C ASP A 43 12.86 10.44 7.24
N LYS A 44 12.45 9.37 6.55
CA LYS A 44 12.27 9.38 5.09
C LYS A 44 10.91 8.83 4.69
N TYR A 45 9.94 9.74 4.66
CA TYR A 45 8.59 9.46 4.18
C TYR A 45 8.42 9.89 2.71
N GLU A 46 7.70 9.08 1.96
CA GLU A 46 7.27 9.38 0.61
C GLU A 46 5.76 9.18 0.51
N THR A 47 5.10 10.07 -0.23
CA THR A 47 3.68 9.88 -0.57
C THR A 47 3.53 8.60 -1.39
N ARG A 48 2.73 7.67 -0.87
CA ARG A 48 2.42 6.38 -1.48
C ARG A 48 0.91 6.15 -1.41
N ILE A 49 0.44 5.16 -2.13
CA ILE A 49 -0.93 4.65 -2.00
C ILE A 49 -0.87 3.32 -1.26
N PHE A 50 -1.64 3.23 -0.20
CA PHE A 50 -1.91 2.01 0.54
C PHE A 50 -3.13 1.33 -0.07
N ALA A 51 -3.01 0.07 -0.47
CA ALA A 51 -4.13 -0.74 -0.92
C ALA A 51 -4.20 -2.04 -0.12
N LEU A 52 -5.38 -2.34 0.42
CA LEU A 52 -5.67 -3.54 1.19
C LEU A 52 -6.63 -4.43 0.41
N SER A 53 -6.13 -5.57 -0.05
CA SER A 53 -6.95 -6.67 -0.56
C SER A 53 -7.38 -7.62 0.56
N LYS A 54 -8.15 -8.66 0.22
CA LYS A 54 -8.58 -9.69 1.17
C LYS A 54 -7.45 -10.29 2.03
N PHE A 55 -6.26 -10.51 1.45
CA PHE A 55 -5.16 -11.19 2.14
C PHE A 55 -3.82 -10.49 2.04
N ARG A 56 -3.70 -9.42 1.26
CA ARG A 56 -2.43 -8.72 1.01
C ARG A 56 -2.57 -7.22 1.12
N ILE A 57 -1.54 -6.60 1.67
CA ILE A 57 -1.30 -5.16 1.62
C ILE A 57 -0.36 -4.87 0.46
N PHE A 58 -0.62 -3.79 -0.26
CA PHE A 58 0.21 -3.25 -1.32
C PHE A 58 0.56 -1.81 -1.01
N ILE A 59 1.84 -1.47 -1.16
CA ILE A 59 2.34 -0.11 -1.18
C ILE A 59 2.62 0.23 -2.64
N VAL A 60 1.92 1.23 -3.14
CA VAL A 60 1.86 1.57 -4.55
C VAL A 60 2.43 2.97 -4.76
N HIS A 61 3.22 3.14 -5.81
CA HIS A 61 3.70 4.43 -6.26
C HIS A 61 3.14 4.74 -7.66
N GLY A 62 3.06 6.03 -7.98
CA GLY A 62 2.52 6.50 -9.25
C GLY A 62 1.89 7.87 -9.08
N LYS A 63 1.83 8.63 -10.18
CA LYS A 63 1.18 9.96 -10.22
C LYS A 63 -0.03 10.00 -11.13
N THR A 64 -0.17 9.00 -11.98
CA THR A 64 -1.20 8.86 -12.99
C THR A 64 -1.58 7.38 -13.13
N PRO A 65 -2.77 7.03 -13.64
CA PRO A 65 -3.15 5.65 -13.90
C PRO A 65 -2.09 4.84 -14.68
N ALA A 66 -1.45 5.46 -15.68
CA ALA A 66 -0.44 4.82 -16.51
C ALA A 66 0.92 4.60 -15.81
N SER A 67 1.17 5.29 -14.68
CA SER A 67 2.42 5.19 -13.93
C SER A 67 2.29 4.40 -12.62
N VAL A 68 1.11 3.80 -12.37
CA VAL A 68 0.86 2.99 -11.18
C VAL A 68 1.75 1.74 -11.20
N LYS A 69 2.51 1.56 -10.12
CA LYS A 69 3.40 0.42 -9.92
C LYS A 69 3.41 0.00 -8.45
N VAL A 70 3.46 -1.31 -8.22
CA VAL A 70 3.61 -1.87 -6.87
C VAL A 70 5.07 -1.70 -6.43
N ASP A 71 5.29 -0.98 -5.34
CA ASP A 71 6.61 -0.83 -4.70
C ASP A 71 6.89 -2.03 -3.79
N ARG A 72 5.94 -2.35 -2.91
CA ARG A 72 6.02 -3.47 -1.97
C ARG A 72 4.66 -4.12 -1.78
N TYR A 73 4.67 -5.39 -1.40
CA TYR A 73 3.47 -6.09 -0.98
C TYR A 73 3.80 -7.20 -0.01
N PHE A 74 2.88 -7.50 0.90
CA PHE A 74 3.03 -8.59 1.86
C PHE A 74 1.68 -9.17 2.23
N HIS A 75 1.69 -10.41 2.72
CA HIS A 75 0.48 -11.08 3.18
C HIS A 75 0.12 -10.56 4.58
N LEU A 76 -1.17 -10.37 4.87
CA LEU A 76 -1.61 -9.98 6.21
C LEU A 76 -1.11 -10.91 7.32
N LEU A 77 -0.95 -12.20 7.03
CA LEU A 77 -0.46 -13.21 7.97
C LEU A 77 1.05 -13.11 8.24
N SER A 78 1.81 -12.33 7.45
CA SER A 78 3.22 -12.09 7.75
C SER A 78 3.44 -10.97 8.76
N ILE A 79 2.38 -10.22 9.11
CA ILE A 79 2.45 -9.17 10.13
C ILE A 79 2.55 -9.84 11.50
N ARG A 80 3.68 -9.66 12.17
CA ARG A 80 3.94 -10.17 13.52
C ARG A 80 3.42 -9.24 14.60
N SER A 81 3.53 -7.94 14.38
CA SER A 81 2.97 -6.94 15.28
C SER A 81 2.65 -5.66 14.53
N ILE A 82 1.68 -4.93 15.07
CA ILE A 82 1.29 -3.59 14.64
C ILE A 82 1.46 -2.70 15.87
N GLN A 83 2.25 -1.64 15.74
CA GLN A 83 2.47 -0.67 16.80
C GLN A 83 1.90 0.68 16.39
N ILE A 84 0.98 1.20 17.19
CA ILE A 84 0.49 2.58 17.05
C ILE A 84 1.54 3.48 17.69
N LEU A 85 2.14 4.36 16.89
CA LEU A 85 3.19 5.28 17.36
C LEU A 85 2.58 6.59 17.85
N ASN A 86 1.54 7.07 17.18
CA ASN A 86 0.74 8.23 17.55
C ASN A 86 -0.63 8.16 16.82
N ASP A 87 -1.46 9.20 16.96
CA ASP A 87 -2.81 9.28 16.38
C ASP A 87 -2.85 9.19 14.85
N THR A 88 -1.71 9.42 14.18
CA THR A 88 -1.59 9.48 12.71
C THR A 88 -0.64 8.46 12.12
N GLU A 89 0.06 7.67 12.95
CA GLU A 89 1.17 6.84 12.52
C GLU A 89 1.10 5.43 13.12
N VAL A 90 1.29 4.44 12.24
CA VAL A 90 1.32 3.03 12.59
C VAL A 90 2.52 2.35 11.93
N SER A 91 3.20 1.52 12.70
CA SER A 91 4.31 0.70 12.22
C SER A 91 3.90 -0.77 12.14
N TYR A 92 4.25 -1.42 11.04
CA TYR A 92 4.03 -2.84 10.82
C TYR A 92 5.36 -3.59 10.92
N PHE A 93 5.46 -4.52 11.84
CA PHE A 93 6.57 -5.45 11.89
C PHE A 93 6.13 -6.73 11.19
N HIS A 94 6.66 -6.97 9.99
CA HIS A 94 6.42 -8.21 9.27
C HIS A 94 7.69 -9.03 9.16
N SER A 95 7.54 -10.36 9.17
CA SER A 95 8.68 -11.25 9.03
C SER A 95 9.04 -11.46 7.58
N GLU A 96 9.91 -10.61 7.04
CA GLU A 96 10.76 -11.05 5.95
C GLU A 96 11.91 -11.88 6.51
N PHE A 97 11.62 -13.14 6.84
CA PHE A 97 12.61 -14.20 6.86
C PHE A 97 11.98 -15.44 6.21
N SER A 98 12.38 -15.67 4.97
CA SER A 98 12.10 -16.91 4.26
C SER A 98 12.92 -18.04 4.89
N PHE A 99 12.31 -18.83 5.78
CA PHE A 99 12.82 -20.16 6.09
C PHE A 99 12.14 -21.14 5.14
N ALA A 100 12.87 -21.54 4.10
CA ALA A 100 12.53 -22.74 3.34
C ALA A 100 12.99 -23.96 4.15
N ARG A 101 12.14 -24.97 4.26
CA ARG A 101 12.58 -26.34 4.55
C ARG A 101 12.78 -27.05 3.22
#